data_AF-A0A9D2D0Y3-F1
#
_entry.id   AF-A0A9D2D0Y3-F1
#
_cell.length_a   1.000
_cell.length_b   1.000
_cell.length_c   1.000
_cell.angle_alpha   90.00
_cell.angle_beta   90.00
_cell.angle_gamma   90.00
#
_symmetry.space_group_name_H-M   'P 1'
#
loop_
_entity.id
_entity.type
_entity.pdbx_description
1 polymer ?
#
loop_
_entity_poly.entity_id
_entity_poly.type
_entity_poly.pdbx_seq_one_letter_code
_entity_poly.pdbx_strand_id
1 'polypeptide(L)'
;MAKKSLVALVKGTDIQENVTRVFDLMGGVKNVIRKNSTVVLKPNAGHAEPPETSVCTNPEVVRAVVREVKKAEPKRIIIAEAAAIGCDTEECFRVSGIAAVAEEEGVELKDIKRDKELVNIAVRDYRSNIDHVLLPKFLLEADHLINLPILKAHASMVFSGALKNIKGVVQDKVHMQMHQQNLTMAMMDVWSACRADINIMDAMRAASGYSPHMPVPIETNMILGSKDPVAIDRVACEVTGIDTSCVDYFKVAEETGLGNYSMDDIEVVGDSVKDCYKKMWIPYIGDMSTRWPEYDVKCEGACSSCQALLAINMEELKAVDEYDKNKGMTIVIGGKNEIPKDIPDEKIVLHGNCTRKYLKDHPNAYWILGCPPNEPALYLTVQRKEVINGMGDQEEEIIRPCMARDAAVWRDYVFKAAEQYYKEHPEEK
;
A
#
# COMPACT_ATOMS: atom_id res chain seq x y z
N MET A 1 -31.86 -12.88 1.60
CA MET A 1 -30.82 -12.19 0.82
C MET A 1 -29.87 -11.55 1.82
N ALA A 2 -28.56 -11.66 1.61
CA ALA A 2 -27.60 -10.91 2.42
C ALA A 2 -27.89 -9.41 2.26
N LYS A 3 -27.61 -8.62 3.30
CA LYS A 3 -27.78 -7.17 3.22
C LYS A 3 -26.69 -6.62 2.28
N LYS A 4 -27.09 -5.92 1.22
CA LYS A 4 -26.14 -5.26 0.32
C LYS A 4 -25.28 -4.25 1.08
N SER A 5 -24.03 -4.12 0.64
CA SER A 5 -23.11 -3.10 1.16
C SER A 5 -23.29 -1.80 0.41
N LEU A 6 -23.48 -0.70 1.13
CA LEU A 6 -23.57 0.63 0.55
C LEU A 6 -22.17 1.23 0.38
N VAL A 7 -21.86 1.71 -0.81
CA VAL A 7 -20.65 2.50 -1.11
C VAL A 7 -21.09 3.86 -1.64
N ALA A 8 -20.81 4.92 -0.88
CA ALA A 8 -20.96 6.29 -1.35
C ALA A 8 -19.75 6.66 -2.22
N LEU A 9 -20.01 7.12 -3.44
CA LEU A 9 -19.00 7.60 -4.38
C LEU A 9 -19.35 9.04 -4.73
N VAL A 10 -18.43 9.97 -4.46
CA VAL A 10 -18.61 11.38 -4.77
C VAL A 10 -17.42 11.91 -5.54
N LYS A 11 -17.69 12.59 -6.66
CA LYS A 11 -16.70 13.24 -7.51
C LYS A 11 -16.90 14.76 -7.49
N GLY A 12 -15.83 15.50 -7.24
CA GLY A 12 -15.83 16.96 -7.15
C GLY A 12 -14.46 17.50 -6.74
N THR A 13 -14.17 18.77 -7.02
CA THR A 13 -12.87 19.37 -6.68
C THR A 13 -12.80 19.91 -5.25
N ASP A 14 -13.95 20.16 -4.60
CA ASP A 14 -14.00 20.63 -3.21
C ASP A 14 -14.02 19.44 -2.25
N ILE A 15 -12.93 19.29 -1.49
CA ILE A 15 -12.74 18.17 -0.56
C ILE A 15 -13.77 18.18 0.57
N GLN A 16 -14.08 19.36 1.13
CA GLN A 16 -15.00 19.48 2.25
C GLN A 16 -16.43 19.13 1.83
N GLU A 17 -16.86 19.61 0.67
CA GLU A 17 -18.15 19.27 0.08
C GLU A 17 -18.25 17.77 -0.22
N ASN A 18 -17.23 17.18 -0.84
CA ASN A 18 -17.21 15.75 -1.16
C ASN A 18 -17.33 14.89 0.10
N VAL A 19 -16.55 15.19 1.14
CA VAL A 19 -16.63 14.46 2.42
C VAL A 19 -18.03 14.62 3.04
N THR A 20 -18.58 15.83 3.06
CA THR A 20 -19.94 16.08 3.58
C THR A 20 -20.98 15.23 2.84
N ARG A 21 -20.94 15.24 1.50
CA ARG A 21 -21.85 14.45 0.64
C ARG A 21 -21.69 12.95 0.87
N VAL A 22 -20.48 12.45 1.06
CA VAL A 22 -20.24 11.04 1.39
C VAL A 22 -20.92 10.68 2.72
N PHE A 23 -20.75 11.48 3.76
CA PHE A 23 -21.44 11.23 5.04
C PHE A 23 -22.96 11.29 4.89
N ASP A 24 -23.50 12.28 4.16
CA ASP A 24 -24.94 12.40 3.91
C ASP A 24 -25.52 11.18 3.19
N LEU A 25 -24.84 10.69 2.14
CA LEU A 25 -25.21 9.48 1.41
C LEU A 25 -25.16 8.21 2.28
N MET A 26 -24.28 8.20 3.28
CA MET A 26 -24.20 7.13 4.29
C MET A 26 -25.21 7.29 5.45
N GLY A 27 -26.12 8.26 5.34
CA GLY A 27 -27.18 8.53 6.32
C GLY A 27 -26.88 9.69 7.26
N GLY A 28 -25.84 10.47 7.03
CA GLY A 28 -25.45 11.64 7.82
C GLY A 28 -24.58 11.30 9.04
N VAL A 29 -23.63 12.18 9.36
CA VAL A 29 -22.62 11.94 10.41
C VAL A 29 -23.21 11.67 11.79
N LYS A 30 -24.36 12.28 12.14
CA LYS A 30 -25.03 12.08 13.44
C LYS A 30 -25.66 10.68 13.61
N ASN A 31 -25.91 9.97 12.52
CA ASN A 31 -26.41 8.59 12.56
C ASN A 31 -25.27 7.56 12.64
N VAL A 32 -24.05 8.03 12.42
CA VAL A 32 -22.83 7.24 12.42
C VAL A 32 -22.07 7.40 13.73
N ILE A 33 -21.86 8.65 14.14
CA ILE A 33 -21.05 9.02 15.29
C ILE A 33 -21.97 9.40 16.44
N ARG A 34 -21.79 8.74 17.58
CA ARG A 34 -22.53 9.02 18.80
C ARG A 34 -22.07 10.33 19.43
N LYS A 35 -23.02 11.10 19.94
CA LYS A 35 -22.71 12.28 20.77
C LYS A 35 -21.91 11.87 22.00
N ASN A 36 -20.97 12.71 22.44
CA ASN A 36 -20.09 12.49 23.59
C ASN A 36 -19.17 11.25 23.48
N SER A 37 -18.94 10.74 22.27
CA SER A 37 -18.08 9.59 22.02
C SER A 37 -16.59 9.95 21.91
N THR A 38 -15.72 8.95 22.02
CA THR A 38 -14.33 9.03 21.57
C THR A 38 -14.22 8.48 20.14
N VAL A 39 -13.75 9.31 19.22
CA VAL A 39 -13.56 8.94 17.80
C VAL A 39 -12.08 8.90 17.47
N VAL A 40 -11.61 7.79 16.92
CA VAL A 40 -10.26 7.66 16.35
C VAL A 40 -10.33 7.77 14.84
N LEU A 41 -9.51 8.63 14.26
CA LEU A 41 -9.28 8.74 12.82
C LEU A 41 -7.93 8.10 12.49
N LYS A 42 -7.94 7.14 11.56
CA LYS A 42 -6.75 6.42 11.12
C LYS A 42 -6.39 6.78 9.67
N PRO A 43 -5.65 7.88 9.42
CA PRO A 43 -5.10 8.18 8.09
C PRO A 43 -4.10 7.13 7.64
N ASN A 44 -3.56 7.30 6.42
CA ASN A 44 -2.32 6.70 5.99
C ASN A 44 -1.20 7.76 6.14
N ALA A 45 -0.28 7.59 7.08
CA ALA A 45 0.93 8.40 7.21
C ALA A 45 2.16 7.50 7.39
N GLY A 46 2.34 6.59 6.42
CA GLY A 46 3.33 5.50 6.51
C GLY A 46 4.77 5.93 6.28
N HIS A 47 4.99 6.99 5.51
CA HIS A 47 6.31 7.51 5.12
C HIS A 47 6.35 9.03 5.25
N ALA A 48 7.55 9.57 5.41
CA ALA A 48 7.80 11.01 5.51
C ALA A 48 7.77 11.66 4.12
N GLU A 49 6.58 11.73 3.54
CA GLU A 49 6.34 12.23 2.19
C GLU A 49 5.34 13.40 2.20
N PRO A 50 5.60 14.47 1.44
CA PRO A 50 4.73 15.64 1.42
C PRO A 50 3.44 15.36 0.61
N PRO A 51 2.35 16.09 0.86
CA PRO A 51 1.02 15.82 0.27
C PRO A 51 1.01 15.71 -1.26
N GLU A 52 1.89 16.43 -1.93
CA GLU A 52 1.97 16.52 -3.39
C GLU A 52 2.32 15.16 -4.04
N THR A 53 2.96 14.26 -3.29
CA THR A 53 3.37 12.93 -3.75
C THR A 53 2.24 11.90 -3.75
N SER A 54 1.16 12.15 -3.00
CA SER A 54 0.06 11.21 -2.81
C SER A 54 0.47 9.85 -2.22
N VAL A 55 1.58 9.81 -1.48
CA VAL A 55 1.99 8.61 -0.72
C VAL A 55 1.14 8.43 0.53
N CYS A 56 0.77 9.53 1.19
CA CYS A 56 -0.01 9.59 2.42
C CYS A 56 -1.39 10.21 2.17
N THR A 57 -2.36 9.95 3.05
CA THR A 57 -3.70 10.56 2.98
C THR A 57 -3.58 12.08 2.97
N ASN A 58 -4.30 12.74 2.06
CA ASN A 58 -4.29 14.18 1.94
C ASN A 58 -4.71 14.84 3.27
N PRO A 59 -3.89 15.73 3.86
CA PRO A 59 -4.21 16.39 5.12
C PRO A 59 -5.54 17.15 5.06
N GLU A 60 -5.93 17.69 3.92
CA GLU A 60 -7.21 18.39 3.77
C GLU A 60 -8.41 17.43 3.76
N VAL A 61 -8.24 16.16 3.35
CA VAL A 61 -9.27 15.13 3.55
C VAL A 61 -9.39 14.79 5.03
N VAL A 62 -8.27 14.66 5.74
CA VAL A 62 -8.27 14.45 7.20
C VAL A 62 -9.00 15.60 7.89
N ARG A 63 -8.69 16.85 7.53
CA ARG A 63 -9.35 18.06 8.05
C ARG A 63 -10.85 18.04 7.78
N ALA A 64 -11.26 17.74 6.54
CA ALA A 64 -12.66 17.69 6.17
C ALA A 64 -13.45 16.65 6.97
N VAL A 65 -12.84 15.48 7.22
CA VAL A 65 -13.43 14.44 8.09
C VAL A 65 -13.50 14.91 9.54
N VAL A 66 -12.44 15.53 10.08
CA VAL A 66 -12.46 16.09 11.45
C VAL A 66 -13.62 17.08 11.60
N ARG A 67 -13.77 18.02 10.66
CA ARG A 67 -14.85 19.01 10.67
C ARG A 67 -16.23 18.39 10.57
N GLU A 68 -16.38 17.35 9.76
CA GLU A 68 -17.64 16.62 9.65
C GLU A 68 -17.99 15.89 10.95
N VAL A 69 -17.02 15.17 11.52
CA VAL A 69 -17.16 14.43 12.78
C VAL A 69 -17.51 15.37 13.94
N LYS A 70 -16.93 16.58 14.00
CA LYS A 70 -17.28 17.60 15.01
C LYS A 70 -18.77 17.96 15.03
N LYS A 71 -19.49 17.88 13.89
CA LYS A 71 -20.94 18.16 13.82
C LYS A 71 -21.77 17.15 14.64
N ALA A 72 -21.22 15.98 14.96
CA ALA A 72 -21.84 14.99 15.83
C ALA A 72 -21.56 15.21 17.33
N GLU A 73 -20.81 16.26 17.68
CA GLU A 73 -20.47 16.62 19.07
C GLU A 73 -19.79 15.47 19.85
N PRO A 74 -18.71 14.86 19.33
CA PRO A 74 -17.94 13.87 20.09
C PRO A 74 -17.26 14.53 21.28
N LYS A 75 -16.96 13.75 22.31
CA LYS A 75 -16.18 14.20 23.47
C LYS A 75 -14.71 14.40 23.11
N ARG A 76 -14.18 13.54 22.22
CA ARG A 76 -12.75 13.46 21.89
C ARG A 76 -12.57 12.97 20.46
N ILE A 77 -11.63 13.58 19.74
CA ILE A 77 -11.17 13.12 18.41
C ILE A 77 -9.66 12.89 18.51
N ILE A 78 -9.21 11.73 18.05
CA ILE A 78 -7.79 11.34 18.06
C ILE A 78 -7.40 10.94 16.64
N ILE A 79 -6.45 11.62 16.03
CA ILE A 79 -5.78 11.17 14.81
C ILE A 79 -4.64 10.23 15.24
N ALA A 80 -4.60 9.00 14.73
CA ALA A 80 -3.61 8.01 15.12
C ALA A 80 -3.09 7.19 13.93
N GLU A 81 -1.80 6.89 13.92
CA GLU A 81 -1.12 6.08 12.89
C GLU A 81 0.14 5.42 13.47
N ALA A 82 0.59 4.33 12.84
CA ALA A 82 1.94 3.78 12.97
C ALA A 82 2.65 3.87 11.60
N ALA A 83 3.73 4.65 11.52
CA ALA A 83 4.54 4.69 10.31
C ALA A 83 5.19 3.33 9.99
N ALA A 84 5.63 3.14 8.74
CA ALA A 84 6.31 1.92 8.31
C ALA A 84 7.52 1.58 9.20
N ILE A 85 7.95 0.31 9.19
CA ILE A 85 9.14 -0.12 9.92
C ILE A 85 10.33 0.67 9.40
N GLY A 86 11.12 1.25 10.31
CA GLY A 86 12.26 2.11 9.98
C GLY A 86 11.91 3.59 9.79
N CYS A 87 10.63 3.96 9.74
CA CYS A 87 10.19 5.35 9.69
C CYS A 87 9.79 5.88 11.07
N ASP A 88 10.06 7.16 11.34
CA ASP A 88 9.56 7.85 12.53
C ASP A 88 8.14 8.40 12.27
N THR A 89 7.18 8.02 13.11
CA THR A 89 5.76 8.41 12.92
C THR A 89 5.53 9.91 13.07
N GLU A 90 6.22 10.57 13.99
CA GLU A 90 6.08 12.02 14.21
C GLU A 90 6.58 12.79 12.99
N GLU A 91 7.71 12.36 12.42
CA GLU A 91 8.20 12.90 11.17
C GLU A 91 7.20 12.69 10.02
N CYS A 92 6.61 11.50 9.92
CA CYS A 92 5.58 11.22 8.91
C CYS A 92 4.37 12.15 9.06
N PHE A 93 3.88 12.37 10.29
CA PHE A 93 2.80 13.33 10.54
C PHE A 93 3.18 14.77 10.18
N ARG A 94 4.40 15.19 10.49
CA ARG A 94 4.90 16.53 10.20
C ARG A 94 5.01 16.77 8.69
N VAL A 95 5.66 15.86 7.97
CA VAL A 95 5.93 16.03 6.52
C VAL A 95 4.65 15.89 5.70
N SER A 96 3.74 14.99 6.07
CA SER A 96 2.43 14.84 5.41
C SER A 96 1.45 15.97 5.73
N GLY A 97 1.77 16.89 6.64
CA GLY A 97 0.89 17.99 7.07
C GLY A 97 -0.24 17.59 8.04
N ILE A 98 -0.36 16.30 8.37
CA ILE A 98 -1.40 15.81 9.31
C ILE A 98 -1.20 16.38 10.72
N ALA A 99 0.05 16.61 11.14
CA ALA A 99 0.32 17.25 12.43
C ALA A 99 -0.25 18.68 12.50
N ALA A 100 -0.12 19.45 11.43
CA ALA A 100 -0.65 20.80 11.35
C ALA A 100 -2.19 20.80 11.40
N VAL A 101 -2.83 19.85 10.70
CA VAL A 101 -4.30 19.66 10.78
C VAL A 101 -4.74 19.36 12.20
N ALA A 102 -4.03 18.47 12.92
CA ALA A 102 -4.38 18.11 14.29
C ALA A 102 -4.31 19.33 15.23
N GLU A 103 -3.24 20.12 15.12
CA GLU A 103 -3.04 21.34 15.90
C GLU A 103 -4.10 22.41 15.59
N GLU A 104 -4.30 22.74 14.32
CA GLU A 104 -5.25 23.78 13.88
C GLU A 104 -6.70 23.44 14.21
N GLU A 105 -7.06 22.16 14.12
CA GLU A 105 -8.40 21.69 14.46
C GLU A 105 -8.55 21.39 15.97
N GLY A 106 -7.49 21.51 16.77
CA GLY A 106 -7.52 21.26 18.21
C GLY A 106 -7.91 19.83 18.59
N VAL A 107 -7.43 18.85 17.82
CA VAL A 107 -7.65 17.41 18.05
C VAL A 107 -6.35 16.72 18.43
N GLU A 108 -6.45 15.56 19.06
CA GLU A 108 -5.26 14.85 19.53
C GLU A 108 -4.55 14.11 18.39
N LEU A 109 -3.23 14.02 18.48
CA LEU A 109 -2.38 13.26 17.57
C LEU A 109 -1.64 12.19 18.36
N LYS A 110 -1.65 10.94 17.89
CA LYS A 110 -1.01 9.81 18.57
C LYS A 110 -0.20 8.92 17.62
N ASP A 111 1.06 8.69 17.96
CA ASP A 111 1.85 7.60 17.42
C ASP A 111 1.49 6.28 18.10
N ILE A 112 0.87 5.38 17.33
CA ILE A 112 0.47 4.04 17.75
C ILE A 112 1.68 3.21 18.22
N LYS A 113 2.87 3.40 17.63
CA LYS A 113 4.09 2.64 17.98
C LYS A 113 4.68 3.05 19.33
N ARG A 114 4.46 4.30 19.74
CA ARG A 114 4.97 4.83 21.02
C ARG A 114 4.09 4.44 22.19
N ASP A 115 2.82 4.10 21.97
CA ASP A 115 1.91 3.69 23.03
C ASP A 115 2.41 2.42 23.74
N LYS A 116 2.35 2.42 25.07
CA LYS A 116 2.83 1.32 25.93
C LYS A 116 1.69 0.57 26.61
N GLU A 117 0.48 1.11 26.61
CA GLU A 117 -0.70 0.46 27.17
C GLU A 117 -1.30 -0.49 26.14
N LEU A 118 -0.64 -1.63 25.97
CA LEU A 118 -1.04 -2.64 24.99
C LEU A 118 -1.92 -3.72 25.63
N VAL A 119 -2.96 -4.12 24.91
CA VAL A 119 -3.83 -5.24 25.26
C VAL A 119 -3.58 -6.37 24.27
N ASN A 120 -3.43 -7.58 24.80
CA ASN A 120 -3.25 -8.78 23.97
C ASN A 120 -4.62 -9.32 23.55
N ILE A 121 -4.94 -9.22 22.26
CA ILE A 121 -6.22 -9.64 21.69
C ILE A 121 -6.02 -10.95 20.94
N ALA A 122 -6.79 -11.98 21.33
CA ALA A 122 -6.80 -13.24 20.61
C ALA A 122 -7.53 -13.09 19.26
N VAL A 123 -6.88 -13.56 18.20
CA VAL A 123 -7.46 -13.66 16.86
C VAL A 123 -8.11 -15.04 16.74
N ARG A 124 -9.44 -15.07 16.79
CA ARG A 124 -10.18 -16.33 16.62
C ARG A 124 -10.22 -16.70 15.14
N ASP A 125 -10.13 -17.99 14.87
CA ASP A 125 -10.16 -18.55 13.51
C ASP A 125 -9.10 -17.94 12.58
N TYR A 126 -7.94 -17.56 13.16
CA TYR A 126 -6.82 -17.00 12.45
C TYR A 126 -6.41 -17.92 11.29
N ARG A 127 -6.08 -17.31 10.16
CA ARG A 127 -5.73 -18.03 8.94
C ARG A 127 -4.27 -17.88 8.55
N SER A 128 -3.56 -16.95 9.18
CA SER A 128 -2.11 -16.84 9.14
C SER A 128 -1.48 -17.59 10.33
N ASN A 129 -0.41 -17.05 10.92
CA ASN A 129 0.16 -17.49 12.20
C ASN A 129 0.03 -16.40 13.28
N ILE A 130 -0.87 -15.43 13.06
CA ILE A 130 -1.16 -14.34 14.00
C ILE A 130 -2.36 -14.76 14.83
N ASP A 131 -2.12 -15.58 15.85
CA ASP A 131 -3.14 -16.04 16.79
C ASP A 131 -3.46 -14.98 17.87
N HIS A 132 -2.58 -13.99 18.03
CA HIS A 132 -2.73 -12.86 18.94
C HIS A 132 -2.13 -11.58 18.37
N VAL A 133 -2.75 -10.43 18.68
CA VAL A 133 -2.25 -9.09 18.32
C VAL A 133 -2.22 -8.20 19.55
N LEU A 134 -1.09 -7.52 19.75
CA LEU A 134 -0.96 -6.45 20.73
C LEU A 134 -1.47 -5.14 20.11
N LEU A 135 -2.55 -4.60 20.65
CA LEU A 135 -3.15 -3.34 20.20
C LEU A 135 -3.15 -2.31 21.34
N PRO A 136 -2.90 -1.03 21.05
CA PRO A 136 -3.09 0.03 22.04
C PRO A 136 -4.52 0.03 22.59
N LYS A 137 -4.63 0.12 23.91
CA LYS A 137 -5.90 0.14 24.63
C LYS A 137 -6.86 1.21 24.12
N PHE A 138 -6.35 2.39 23.75
CA PHE A 138 -7.18 3.48 23.24
C PHE A 138 -7.88 3.16 21.91
N LEU A 139 -7.33 2.27 21.08
CA LEU A 139 -8.00 1.82 19.85
C LEU A 139 -9.18 0.90 20.15
N LEU A 140 -9.07 0.12 21.24
CA LEU A 140 -10.11 -0.83 21.68
C LEU A 140 -11.21 -0.15 22.48
N GLU A 141 -10.88 0.91 23.20
CA GLU A 141 -11.83 1.70 24.00
C GLU A 141 -12.49 2.83 23.20
N ALA A 142 -12.06 3.08 21.96
CA ALA A 142 -12.71 4.04 21.08
C ALA A 142 -14.15 3.58 20.78
N ASP A 143 -15.09 4.51 20.86
CA ASP A 143 -16.49 4.24 20.48
C ASP A 143 -16.64 4.11 18.96
N HIS A 144 -15.78 4.83 18.22
CA HIS A 144 -15.75 4.82 16.76
C HIS A 144 -14.31 4.86 16.23
N LEU A 145 -14.00 3.98 15.28
CA LEU A 145 -12.79 4.02 14.48
C LEU A 145 -13.15 4.32 13.01
N ILE A 146 -12.72 5.47 12.52
CA ILE A 146 -12.85 5.85 11.11
C ILE A 146 -11.50 5.65 10.43
N ASN A 147 -11.46 4.73 9.46
CA ASN A 147 -10.30 4.46 8.63
C ASN A 147 -10.27 5.43 7.45
N LEU A 148 -9.13 6.08 7.23
CA LEU A 148 -8.93 7.11 6.20
C LEU A 148 -7.81 6.68 5.22
N PRO A 149 -8.02 5.60 4.45
CA PRO A 149 -7.02 5.14 3.49
C PRO A 149 -6.87 6.13 2.33
N ILE A 150 -5.70 6.14 1.69
CA ILE A 150 -5.50 6.72 0.36
C ILE A 150 -5.49 5.61 -0.69
N LEU A 151 -6.15 5.86 -1.82
CA LEU A 151 -6.12 4.97 -2.98
C LEU A 151 -4.78 5.12 -3.70
N LYS A 152 -3.96 4.07 -3.65
CA LYS A 152 -2.67 4.03 -4.34
C LYS A 152 -2.35 2.65 -4.85
N ALA A 153 -1.63 2.56 -5.96
CA ALA A 153 -0.93 1.35 -6.33
C ALA A 153 0.02 0.96 -5.19
N HIS A 154 0.28 -0.33 -5.03
CA HIS A 154 1.17 -0.81 -3.98
C HIS A 154 1.91 -2.09 -4.40
N ALA A 155 3.24 -2.00 -4.45
CA ALA A 155 4.14 -3.09 -4.79
C ALA A 155 3.78 -4.45 -4.15
N SER A 156 3.46 -4.48 -2.86
CA SER A 156 3.14 -5.73 -2.14
C SER A 156 1.72 -6.30 -2.29
N MET A 157 0.76 -5.58 -2.88
CA MET A 157 -0.67 -5.97 -2.87
C MET A 157 -1.45 -5.51 -4.10
N VAL A 158 -0.75 -5.13 -5.17
CA VAL A 158 -1.26 -4.40 -6.34
C VAL A 158 -1.71 -2.98 -5.99
N PHE A 159 -2.50 -2.80 -4.93
CA PHE A 159 -2.94 -1.51 -4.45
C PHE A 159 -3.13 -1.47 -2.92
N SER A 160 -3.37 -0.27 -2.41
CA SER A 160 -3.68 0.02 -1.02
C SER A 160 -5.01 0.73 -0.96
N GLY A 161 -5.85 0.28 -0.03
CA GLY A 161 -7.17 0.84 0.27
C GLY A 161 -7.54 0.60 1.72
N ALA A 162 -8.82 0.44 2.00
CA ALA A 162 -9.39 0.27 3.33
C ALA A 162 -8.81 -0.93 4.07
N LEU A 163 -8.81 -2.12 3.45
CA LEU A 163 -8.34 -3.35 4.09
C LEU A 163 -6.85 -3.29 4.43
N LYS A 164 -6.05 -2.70 3.54
CA LYS A 164 -4.62 -2.59 3.77
C LYS A 164 -4.26 -1.53 4.81
N ASN A 165 -5.00 -0.42 4.90
CA ASN A 165 -4.64 0.67 5.81
C ASN A 165 -4.77 0.30 7.30
N ILE A 166 -5.64 -0.66 7.63
CA ILE A 166 -5.80 -1.16 9.00
C ILE A 166 -4.52 -1.87 9.50
N LYS A 167 -3.66 -2.33 8.60
CA LYS A 167 -2.35 -2.89 8.96
C LYS A 167 -1.52 -1.94 9.84
N GLY A 168 -1.70 -0.62 9.70
CA GLY A 168 -1.02 0.39 10.50
C GLY A 168 -1.49 0.51 11.97
N VAL A 169 -2.37 -0.36 12.46
CA VAL A 169 -2.78 -0.36 13.88
C VAL A 169 -1.88 -1.21 14.77
N VAL A 170 -0.98 -2.01 14.18
CA VAL A 170 -0.16 -2.99 14.91
C VAL A 170 1.27 -2.47 15.16
N GLN A 171 1.91 -3.07 16.16
CA GLN A 171 3.32 -2.80 16.49
C GLN A 171 4.28 -3.42 15.46
N ASP A 172 5.52 -2.90 15.38
CA ASP A 172 6.54 -3.33 14.41
C ASP A 172 6.80 -4.84 14.41
N LYS A 173 6.74 -5.49 15.58
CA LYS A 173 6.88 -6.95 15.68
C LYS A 173 5.82 -7.71 14.87
N VAL A 174 4.56 -7.31 15.02
CA VAL A 174 3.44 -7.92 14.27
C VAL A 174 3.53 -7.49 12.81
N HIS A 175 3.87 -6.23 12.54
CA HIS A 175 4.05 -5.71 11.20
C HIS A 175 5.10 -6.50 10.40
N MET A 176 6.21 -6.89 11.04
CA MET A 176 7.23 -7.78 10.49
C MET A 176 6.73 -9.20 10.27
N GLN A 177 6.00 -9.77 11.24
CA GLN A 177 5.40 -11.11 11.10
C GLN A 177 4.47 -11.17 9.89
N MET A 178 3.64 -10.14 9.68
CA MET A 178 2.74 -10.07 8.52
C MET A 178 3.50 -10.14 7.17
N HIS A 179 4.70 -9.52 7.10
CA HIS A 179 5.53 -9.52 5.88
C HIS A 179 6.29 -10.84 5.64
N GLN A 180 6.55 -11.61 6.70
CA GLN A 180 7.20 -12.92 6.61
C GLN A 180 6.22 -14.06 6.29
N GLN A 181 4.92 -13.76 6.22
CA GLN A 181 3.85 -14.73 6.04
C GLN A 181 3.05 -14.39 4.78
N ASN A 182 1.95 -15.12 4.56
CA ASN A 182 0.97 -14.69 3.58
C ASN A 182 0.30 -13.39 4.08
N LEU A 183 0.79 -12.26 3.56
CA LEU A 183 0.38 -10.91 3.97
C LEU A 183 -1.14 -10.71 3.84
N THR A 184 -1.78 -11.35 2.87
CA THR A 184 -3.23 -11.33 2.71
C THR A 184 -3.94 -11.91 3.93
N MET A 185 -3.59 -13.14 4.32
CA MET A 185 -4.23 -13.79 5.48
C MET A 185 -3.95 -13.00 6.76
N ALA A 186 -2.73 -12.51 6.90
CA ALA A 186 -2.31 -11.73 8.05
C ALA A 186 -3.11 -10.42 8.19
N MET A 187 -3.45 -9.77 7.07
CA MET A 187 -4.35 -8.60 7.07
C MET A 187 -5.76 -8.95 7.56
N MET A 188 -6.31 -10.10 7.17
CA MET A 188 -7.65 -10.54 7.62
C MET A 188 -7.67 -10.79 9.13
N ASP A 189 -6.62 -11.44 9.64
CA ASP A 189 -6.46 -11.73 11.06
C ASP A 189 -6.42 -10.43 11.89
N VAL A 190 -5.62 -9.44 11.47
CA VAL A 190 -5.57 -8.12 12.12
C VAL A 190 -6.91 -7.39 12.05
N TRP A 191 -7.59 -7.45 10.91
CA TRP A 191 -8.91 -6.83 10.76
C TRP A 191 -9.94 -7.46 11.70
N SER A 192 -9.88 -8.78 11.92
CA SER A 192 -10.78 -9.45 12.85
C SER A 192 -10.62 -8.95 14.30
N ALA A 193 -9.42 -8.49 14.67
CA ALA A 193 -9.10 -7.94 15.98
C ALA A 193 -9.36 -6.43 16.12
N CYS A 194 -9.23 -5.65 15.03
CA CYS A 194 -9.46 -4.21 15.00
C CYS A 194 -10.25 -3.82 13.75
N ARG A 195 -11.54 -3.52 13.91
CA ARG A 195 -12.45 -3.18 12.82
C ARG A 195 -12.74 -1.69 12.83
N ALA A 196 -12.62 -1.07 11.67
CA ALA A 196 -13.14 0.28 11.47
C ALA A 196 -14.66 0.24 11.31
N ASP A 197 -15.36 1.19 11.92
CA ASP A 197 -16.80 1.36 11.76
C ASP A 197 -17.15 1.93 10.39
N ILE A 198 -16.28 2.79 9.87
CA ILE A 198 -16.38 3.45 8.58
C ILE A 198 -15.01 3.60 7.94
N ASN A 199 -15.00 3.51 6.61
CA ASN A 199 -13.87 3.83 5.76
C ASN A 199 -14.26 5.04 4.90
N ILE A 200 -13.48 6.11 4.96
CA ILE A 200 -13.56 7.25 4.03
C ILE A 200 -12.26 7.29 3.25
N MET A 201 -12.29 6.82 2.01
CA MET A 201 -11.11 6.70 1.16
C MET A 201 -10.84 8.01 0.44
N ASP A 202 -9.63 8.53 0.63
CA ASP A 202 -9.05 9.58 -0.19
C ASP A 202 -8.68 9.01 -1.56
N ALA A 203 -9.43 9.42 -2.56
CA ALA A 203 -9.12 9.20 -3.97
C ALA A 203 -9.18 10.54 -4.71
N MET A 204 -8.76 11.64 -4.08
CA MET A 204 -8.67 12.93 -4.76
C MET A 204 -7.56 12.88 -5.80
N ARG A 205 -6.39 12.37 -5.38
CA ARG A 205 -5.21 12.15 -6.20
C ARG A 205 -4.74 10.71 -6.02
N ALA A 206 -5.31 9.78 -6.77
CA ALA A 206 -4.92 8.38 -6.68
C ALA A 206 -3.46 8.21 -7.13
N ALA A 207 -2.64 7.48 -6.36
CA ALA A 207 -1.21 7.37 -6.67
C ALA A 207 -0.93 6.16 -7.56
N SER A 208 -0.77 6.40 -8.86
CA SER A 208 -0.44 5.39 -9.88
C SER A 208 1.07 5.07 -9.90
N GLY A 209 1.52 4.28 -10.89
CA GLY A 209 2.93 4.00 -11.11
C GLY A 209 3.48 2.98 -10.12
N TYR A 210 4.75 3.13 -9.75
CA TYR A 210 5.47 2.24 -8.84
C TYR A 210 5.28 2.61 -7.36
N SER A 211 4.08 3.06 -6.98
CA SER A 211 3.77 3.47 -5.60
C SER A 211 3.96 2.31 -4.60
N PRO A 212 4.48 2.57 -3.38
CA PRO A 212 4.84 3.89 -2.83
C PRO A 212 6.23 4.40 -3.26
N HIS A 213 7.05 3.60 -3.97
CA HIS A 213 8.45 3.93 -4.27
C HIS A 213 8.60 5.06 -5.30
N MET A 214 7.84 5.00 -6.39
CA MET A 214 7.78 6.09 -7.38
C MET A 214 6.33 6.32 -7.83
N PRO A 215 5.54 7.09 -7.04
CA PRO A 215 4.14 7.37 -7.36
C PRO A 215 4.02 8.30 -8.56
N VAL A 216 2.98 8.09 -9.36
CA VAL A 216 2.52 9.00 -10.40
C VAL A 216 1.08 9.40 -10.05
N PRO A 217 0.88 10.50 -9.31
CA PRO A 217 -0.46 10.94 -8.92
C PRO A 217 -1.33 11.28 -10.13
N ILE A 218 -2.58 10.83 -10.11
CA ILE A 218 -3.59 11.19 -11.10
C ILE A 218 -4.77 11.89 -10.44
N GLU A 219 -5.22 13.00 -11.01
CA GLU A 219 -6.38 13.75 -10.51
C GLU A 219 -7.67 12.98 -10.79
N THR A 220 -8.19 12.31 -9.76
CA THR A 220 -9.43 11.54 -9.80
C THR A 220 -10.61 12.34 -9.23
N ASN A 221 -10.33 13.26 -8.28
CA ASN A 221 -11.30 14.12 -7.61
C ASN A 221 -12.42 13.35 -6.91
N MET A 222 -12.11 12.18 -6.33
CA MET A 222 -13.09 11.30 -5.71
C MET A 222 -12.89 11.18 -4.20
N ILE A 223 -13.99 11.05 -3.46
CA ILE A 223 -13.99 10.48 -2.11
C ILE A 223 -14.98 9.32 -2.11
N LEU A 224 -14.57 8.20 -1.53
CA LEU A 224 -15.44 7.04 -1.35
C LEU A 224 -15.73 6.83 0.14
N GLY A 225 -16.92 6.33 0.47
CA GLY A 225 -17.30 6.02 1.85
C GLY A 225 -18.05 4.70 1.96
N SER A 226 -17.73 3.89 2.97
CA SER A 226 -18.43 2.62 3.22
C SER A 226 -18.19 2.11 4.64
N LYS A 227 -19.16 1.38 5.19
CA LYS A 227 -18.98 0.54 6.39
C LYS A 227 -18.31 -0.80 6.07
N ASP A 228 -18.39 -1.22 4.82
CA ASP A 228 -17.79 -2.45 4.32
C ASP A 228 -16.46 -2.13 3.62
N PRO A 229 -15.31 -2.56 4.19
CA PRO A 229 -13.99 -2.30 3.64
C PRO A 229 -13.71 -3.10 2.35
N VAL A 230 -14.36 -4.26 2.16
CA VAL A 230 -14.22 -5.05 0.93
C VAL A 230 -14.94 -4.34 -0.22
N ALA A 231 -16.17 -3.87 0.04
CA ALA A 231 -16.98 -3.21 -0.96
C ALA A 231 -16.37 -1.88 -1.46
N ILE A 232 -15.79 -1.07 -0.56
CA ILE A 232 -15.13 0.19 -0.97
C ILE A 232 -13.86 -0.08 -1.79
N ASP A 233 -13.06 -1.09 -1.42
CA ASP A 233 -11.87 -1.49 -2.16
C ASP A 233 -12.24 -2.07 -3.54
N ARG A 234 -13.36 -2.83 -3.60
CA ARG A 234 -13.93 -3.36 -4.85
C ARG A 234 -14.36 -2.25 -5.80
N VAL A 235 -15.10 -1.25 -5.31
CA VAL A 235 -15.55 -0.09 -6.11
C VAL A 235 -14.36 0.78 -6.51
N ALA A 236 -13.36 0.95 -5.63
CA ALA A 236 -12.13 1.64 -5.96
C ALA A 236 -11.42 0.99 -7.15
N CYS A 237 -11.38 -0.35 -7.22
CA CYS A 237 -10.84 -1.07 -8.37
C CYS A 237 -11.63 -0.82 -9.65
N GLU A 238 -12.97 -0.80 -9.58
CA GLU A 238 -13.81 -0.50 -10.76
C GLU A 238 -13.54 0.89 -11.31
N VAL A 239 -13.54 1.92 -10.45
CA VAL A 239 -13.33 3.31 -10.89
C VAL A 239 -11.90 3.57 -11.35
N THR A 240 -10.93 2.72 -11.00
CA THR A 240 -9.52 2.87 -11.41
C THR A 240 -9.04 1.82 -12.42
N GLY A 241 -9.91 0.91 -12.84
CA GLY A 241 -9.59 -0.16 -13.79
C GLY A 241 -8.52 -1.13 -13.29
N ILE A 242 -8.42 -1.35 -11.97
CA ILE A 242 -7.54 -2.36 -11.38
C ILE A 242 -8.21 -3.72 -11.56
N ASP A 243 -7.50 -4.66 -12.19
CA ASP A 243 -7.99 -6.03 -12.33
C ASP A 243 -7.99 -6.74 -10.97
N THR A 244 -9.19 -6.93 -10.43
CA THR A 244 -9.39 -7.58 -9.13
C THR A 244 -8.91 -9.04 -9.09
N SER A 245 -8.74 -9.71 -10.24
CA SER A 245 -8.17 -11.07 -10.30
C SER A 245 -6.69 -11.11 -9.90
N CYS A 246 -5.99 -9.97 -9.99
CA CYS A 246 -4.59 -9.81 -9.57
C CYS A 246 -4.47 -9.45 -8.07
N VAL A 247 -5.59 -9.26 -7.36
CA VAL A 247 -5.61 -8.81 -5.97
C VAL A 247 -5.97 -9.97 -5.04
N ASP A 248 -4.95 -10.64 -4.53
CA ASP A 248 -5.10 -11.88 -3.77
C ASP A 248 -6.05 -11.78 -2.56
N TYR A 249 -6.17 -10.60 -1.94
CA TYR A 249 -6.97 -10.45 -0.73
C TYR A 249 -8.47 -10.42 -0.95
N PHE A 250 -8.98 -10.19 -2.16
CA PHE A 250 -10.42 -10.28 -2.41
C PHE A 250 -10.93 -11.71 -2.25
N LYS A 251 -10.20 -12.68 -2.79
CA LYS A 251 -10.53 -14.10 -2.63
C LYS A 251 -10.62 -14.50 -1.16
N VAL A 252 -9.65 -14.07 -0.37
CA VAL A 252 -9.61 -14.41 1.06
C VAL A 252 -10.71 -13.66 1.83
N ALA A 253 -11.00 -12.40 1.47
CA ALA A 253 -12.10 -11.65 2.06
C ALA A 253 -13.46 -12.32 1.80
N GLU A 254 -13.67 -12.86 0.59
CA GLU A 254 -14.87 -13.62 0.23
C GLU A 254 -14.94 -14.96 0.99
N GLU A 255 -13.85 -15.74 1.02
CA GLU A 255 -13.77 -17.02 1.76
C GLU A 255 -14.00 -16.87 3.27
N THR A 256 -13.65 -15.71 3.83
CA THR A 256 -13.81 -15.40 5.26
C THR A 256 -15.10 -14.65 5.59
N GLY A 257 -15.89 -14.27 4.58
CA GLY A 257 -17.12 -13.51 4.78
C GLY A 257 -16.90 -12.13 5.40
N LEU A 258 -15.76 -11.49 5.10
CA LEU A 258 -15.37 -10.21 5.69
C LEU A 258 -16.25 -9.04 5.25
N GLY A 259 -16.76 -9.12 4.02
CA GLY A 259 -17.55 -8.10 3.34
C GLY A 259 -17.94 -8.57 1.94
N ASN A 260 -18.63 -7.72 1.20
CA ASN A 260 -19.16 -8.03 -0.12
C ASN A 260 -18.15 -7.68 -1.22
N TYR A 261 -17.66 -8.69 -1.94
CA TYR A 261 -16.80 -8.55 -3.12
C TYR A 261 -17.62 -8.44 -4.43
N SER A 262 -18.73 -9.17 -4.56
CA SER A 262 -19.55 -9.13 -5.77
C SER A 262 -20.24 -7.77 -5.94
N MET A 263 -20.17 -7.20 -7.15
CA MET A 263 -20.88 -5.96 -7.47
C MET A 263 -22.40 -6.09 -7.36
N ASP A 264 -22.95 -7.30 -7.49
CA ASP A 264 -24.38 -7.55 -7.31
C ASP A 264 -24.83 -7.36 -5.85
N ASP A 265 -23.90 -7.51 -4.90
CA ASP A 265 -24.11 -7.34 -3.46
C ASP A 265 -23.68 -5.94 -2.97
N ILE A 266 -23.31 -5.04 -3.90
CA ILE A 266 -22.91 -3.67 -3.60
C ILE A 266 -23.92 -2.70 -4.21
N GLU A 267 -24.36 -1.73 -3.40
CA GLU A 267 -25.16 -0.60 -3.83
C GLU A 267 -24.27 0.65 -3.84
N VAL A 268 -23.95 1.15 -5.03
CA VAL A 268 -23.23 2.40 -5.19
C VAL A 268 -24.22 3.56 -5.20
N VAL A 269 -24.02 4.55 -4.33
CA VAL A 269 -24.85 5.76 -4.23
C VAL A 269 -24.00 7.01 -4.46
N GLY A 270 -24.63 8.07 -4.98
CA GLY A 270 -23.93 9.29 -5.39
C GLY A 270 -23.65 9.29 -6.89
N ASP A 271 -22.39 9.56 -7.25
CA ASP A 271 -21.94 9.55 -8.64
C ASP A 271 -21.76 8.13 -9.17
N SER A 272 -21.92 7.93 -10.48
CA SER A 272 -21.84 6.59 -11.08
C SER A 272 -20.39 6.13 -11.27
N VAL A 273 -20.14 4.83 -11.14
CA VAL A 273 -18.82 4.22 -11.41
C VAL A 273 -18.31 4.58 -12.80
N LYS A 274 -19.20 4.57 -13.79
CA LYS A 274 -18.87 4.88 -15.19
C LYS A 274 -18.38 6.32 -15.37
N ASP A 275 -19.05 7.29 -14.75
CA ASP A 275 -18.68 8.73 -14.87
C ASP A 275 -17.45 9.08 -14.03
N CYS A 276 -17.14 8.23 -13.06
CA CYS A 276 -16.00 8.34 -12.18
C CYS A 276 -14.76 7.57 -12.68
N TYR A 277 -14.91 6.74 -13.72
CA TYR A 277 -13.83 5.91 -14.23
C TYR A 277 -12.61 6.74 -14.65
N LYS A 278 -11.43 6.35 -14.16
CA LYS A 278 -10.14 6.89 -14.54
C LYS A 278 -9.04 5.87 -14.28
N LYS A 279 -8.44 5.34 -15.35
CA LYS A 279 -7.49 4.24 -15.24
C LYS A 279 -6.24 4.63 -14.46
N MET A 280 -5.80 3.75 -13.57
CA MET A 280 -4.45 3.76 -13.02
C MET A 280 -3.51 2.90 -13.86
N TRP A 281 -2.39 3.48 -14.29
CA TRP A 281 -1.22 2.74 -14.76
C TRP A 281 -0.52 2.03 -13.60
N ILE A 282 -0.61 0.70 -13.54
CA ILE A 282 0.09 -0.14 -12.55
C ILE A 282 1.06 -1.08 -13.28
N PRO A 283 2.33 -0.68 -13.44
CA PRO A 283 3.23 -1.31 -14.38
C PRO A 283 3.74 -2.69 -13.96
N TYR A 284 3.53 -3.14 -12.72
CA TYR A 284 4.03 -4.43 -12.22
C TYR A 284 2.93 -5.51 -12.13
N ILE A 285 1.82 -5.31 -12.83
CA ILE A 285 0.84 -6.37 -13.09
C ILE A 285 1.16 -7.01 -14.44
N GLY A 286 1.18 -8.33 -14.51
CA GLY A 286 1.41 -9.10 -15.74
C GLY A 286 2.51 -10.16 -15.61
N ASP A 287 2.81 -10.84 -16.72
CA ASP A 287 3.88 -11.84 -16.76
C ASP A 287 5.25 -11.16 -16.84
N MET A 288 6.01 -11.31 -15.76
CA MET A 288 7.35 -10.74 -15.65
C MET A 288 8.43 -11.58 -16.34
N SER A 289 8.17 -12.86 -16.60
CA SER A 289 9.18 -13.78 -17.13
C SER A 289 9.61 -13.46 -18.56
N THR A 290 8.75 -12.76 -19.32
CA THR A 290 9.00 -12.40 -20.72
C THR A 290 9.21 -10.89 -20.94
N ARG A 291 9.11 -10.08 -19.87
CA ARG A 291 9.12 -8.62 -19.98
C ARG A 291 10.49 -8.03 -20.35
N TRP A 292 11.56 -8.72 -19.97
CA TRP A 292 12.95 -8.30 -20.17
C TRP A 292 13.70 -9.35 -21.00
N PRO A 293 13.55 -9.36 -22.34
CA PRO A 293 14.07 -10.43 -23.19
C PRO A 293 15.59 -10.54 -23.21
N GLU A 294 16.31 -9.51 -22.79
CA GLU A 294 17.77 -9.50 -22.62
C GLU A 294 18.24 -10.25 -21.37
N TYR A 295 17.32 -10.68 -20.50
CA TYR A 295 17.58 -11.37 -19.25
C TYR A 295 16.80 -12.69 -19.17
N ASP A 296 17.34 -13.69 -18.47
CA ASP A 296 16.58 -14.89 -18.12
C ASP A 296 15.92 -14.69 -16.75
N VAL A 297 14.62 -14.39 -16.75
CA VAL A 297 13.89 -14.02 -15.54
C VAL A 297 13.06 -15.19 -15.05
N LYS A 298 13.38 -15.68 -13.85
CA LYS A 298 12.71 -16.80 -13.18
C LYS A 298 11.87 -16.31 -12.00
N CYS A 299 10.56 -16.46 -12.06
CA CYS A 299 9.60 -15.84 -11.11
C CYS A 299 8.74 -16.82 -10.30
N GLU A 300 8.89 -18.13 -10.48
CA GLU A 300 8.00 -19.11 -9.90
C GLU A 300 8.10 -19.15 -8.36
N GLY A 301 6.96 -18.99 -7.71
CA GLY A 301 6.86 -18.93 -6.24
C GLY A 301 7.37 -17.62 -5.64
N ALA A 302 7.46 -16.54 -6.42
CA ALA A 302 7.68 -15.19 -5.89
C ALA A 302 6.38 -14.58 -5.33
N CYS A 303 6.49 -13.76 -4.29
CA CYS A 303 5.37 -12.93 -3.83
C CYS A 303 5.28 -11.63 -4.64
N SER A 304 4.13 -10.98 -4.59
CA SER A 304 3.85 -9.66 -5.20
C SER A 304 4.91 -8.61 -4.88
N SER A 305 5.41 -8.55 -3.64
CA SER A 305 6.48 -7.62 -3.26
C SER A 305 7.77 -7.82 -4.07
N CYS A 306 8.26 -9.06 -4.20
CA CYS A 306 9.48 -9.32 -4.98
C CYS A 306 9.27 -9.11 -6.48
N GLN A 307 8.07 -9.40 -6.98
CA GLN A 307 7.67 -9.12 -8.36
C GLN A 307 7.69 -7.61 -8.64
N ALA A 308 7.08 -6.81 -7.78
CA ALA A 308 7.08 -5.36 -7.93
C ALA A 308 8.50 -4.76 -7.81
N LEU A 309 9.32 -5.23 -6.87
CA LEU A 309 10.72 -4.81 -6.78
C LEU A 309 11.54 -5.21 -8.01
N LEU A 310 11.33 -6.42 -8.55
CA LEU A 310 11.92 -6.81 -9.83
C LEU A 310 11.54 -5.82 -10.93
N ALA A 311 10.26 -5.47 -11.05
CA ALA A 311 9.80 -4.50 -12.04
C ALA A 311 10.43 -3.12 -11.86
N ILE A 312 10.50 -2.61 -10.63
CA ILE A 312 11.15 -1.32 -10.31
C ILE A 312 12.62 -1.36 -10.75
N ASN A 313 13.38 -2.33 -10.25
CA ASN A 313 14.83 -2.38 -10.46
C ASN A 313 15.21 -2.63 -11.92
N MET A 314 14.47 -3.45 -12.64
CA MET A 314 14.76 -3.71 -14.06
C MET A 314 14.47 -2.49 -14.94
N GLU A 315 13.46 -1.70 -14.61
CA GLU A 315 13.19 -0.44 -15.31
C GLU A 315 14.14 0.68 -14.86
N GLU A 316 14.59 0.66 -13.59
CA GLU A 316 15.64 1.57 -13.11
C GLU A 316 16.97 1.31 -13.82
N LEU A 317 17.36 0.05 -14.06
CA LEU A 317 18.50 -0.30 -14.90
C LEU A 317 18.40 0.34 -16.30
N LYS A 318 17.20 0.41 -16.89
CA LYS A 318 17.02 1.09 -18.19
C LYS A 318 17.16 2.60 -18.03
N ALA A 319 16.58 3.17 -16.98
CA ALA A 319 16.64 4.60 -16.71
C ALA A 319 18.08 5.11 -16.54
N VAL A 320 18.93 4.33 -15.87
CA VAL A 320 20.34 4.69 -15.61
C VAL A 320 21.33 4.14 -16.65
N ASP A 321 20.85 3.67 -17.81
CA ASP A 321 21.66 3.16 -18.93
C ASP A 321 22.52 1.93 -18.56
N GLU A 322 22.07 1.09 -17.62
CA GLU A 322 22.79 -0.11 -17.18
C GLU A 322 22.17 -1.42 -17.69
N TYR A 323 20.94 -1.39 -18.19
CA TYR A 323 20.23 -2.59 -18.64
C TYR A 323 20.98 -3.35 -19.75
N ASP A 324 21.31 -2.69 -20.88
CA ASP A 324 21.95 -3.37 -22.02
C ASP A 324 23.39 -3.80 -21.75
N LYS A 325 24.09 -3.10 -20.85
CA LYS A 325 25.45 -3.42 -20.40
C LYS A 325 25.50 -4.75 -19.66
N ASN A 326 24.37 -5.17 -19.08
CA ASN A 326 24.26 -6.30 -18.17
C ASN A 326 23.40 -7.44 -18.73
N LYS A 327 23.16 -7.47 -20.05
CA LYS A 327 22.42 -8.53 -20.73
C LYS A 327 22.99 -9.93 -20.51
N GLY A 328 22.11 -10.92 -20.53
CA GLY A 328 22.44 -12.34 -20.38
C GLY A 328 22.62 -12.78 -18.92
N MET A 329 22.25 -11.94 -17.95
CA MET A 329 22.12 -12.36 -16.56
C MET A 329 20.81 -13.12 -16.34
N THR A 330 20.86 -14.07 -15.41
CA THR A 330 19.69 -14.79 -14.89
C THR A 330 19.26 -14.17 -13.57
N ILE A 331 18.05 -13.61 -13.54
CA ILE A 331 17.47 -13.03 -12.32
C ILE A 331 16.44 -14.01 -11.77
N VAL A 332 16.69 -14.50 -10.55
CA VAL A 332 15.82 -15.48 -9.89
C VAL A 332 15.15 -14.84 -8.70
N ILE A 333 13.83 -14.71 -8.77
CA ILE A 333 12.97 -14.34 -7.66
C ILE A 333 12.04 -15.52 -7.34
N GLY A 334 11.80 -15.80 -6.07
CA GLY A 334 10.90 -16.88 -5.68
C GLY A 334 11.54 -18.26 -5.52
N GLY A 335 10.89 -19.07 -4.71
CA GLY A 335 11.44 -20.32 -4.20
C GLY A 335 11.07 -21.58 -4.99
N LYS A 336 10.48 -21.49 -6.18
CA LYS A 336 10.00 -22.69 -6.92
C LYS A 336 10.61 -22.86 -8.32
N ASN A 337 11.59 -22.03 -8.66
CA ASN A 337 12.28 -22.07 -9.94
C ASN A 337 13.25 -23.26 -10.09
N GLU A 338 13.49 -23.62 -11.35
CA GLU A 338 14.64 -24.44 -11.77
C GLU A 338 15.71 -23.55 -12.40
N ILE A 339 16.97 -23.78 -12.01
CA ILE A 339 18.14 -23.06 -12.54
C ILE A 339 19.05 -24.11 -13.21
N PRO A 340 19.32 -24.00 -14.52
CA PRO A 340 20.27 -24.88 -15.19
C PRO A 340 21.68 -24.77 -14.59
N LYS A 341 22.31 -25.92 -14.33
CA LYS A 341 23.62 -26.01 -13.65
C LYS A 341 24.79 -25.47 -14.48
N ASP A 342 24.60 -25.29 -15.77
CA ASP A 342 25.58 -24.80 -16.72
C ASP A 342 25.63 -23.28 -16.82
N ILE A 343 24.70 -22.56 -16.16
CA ILE A 343 24.75 -21.10 -16.06
C ILE A 343 25.90 -20.73 -15.10
N PRO A 344 26.87 -19.91 -15.54
CA PRO A 344 27.93 -19.42 -14.66
C PRO A 344 27.37 -18.65 -13.46
N ASP A 345 27.89 -18.92 -12.27
CA ASP A 345 27.42 -18.32 -11.01
C ASP A 345 27.42 -16.79 -11.05
N GLU A 346 28.43 -16.18 -11.66
CA GLU A 346 28.57 -14.72 -11.82
C GLU A 346 27.50 -14.08 -12.74
N LYS A 347 26.68 -14.90 -13.39
CA LYS A 347 25.51 -14.43 -14.17
C LYS A 347 24.20 -14.54 -13.39
N ILE A 348 24.20 -15.13 -12.20
CA ILE A 348 22.98 -15.43 -11.45
C ILE A 348 22.81 -14.42 -10.31
N VAL A 349 21.65 -13.78 -10.25
CA VAL A 349 21.22 -12.99 -9.08
C VAL A 349 20.06 -13.71 -8.40
N LEU A 350 20.26 -14.08 -7.14
CA LEU A 350 19.28 -14.74 -6.28
C LEU A 350 18.64 -13.70 -5.36
N HIS A 351 17.41 -13.28 -5.65
CA HIS A 351 16.76 -12.18 -4.95
C HIS A 351 15.82 -12.68 -3.83
N GLY A 352 16.26 -12.52 -2.58
CA GLY A 352 15.46 -12.77 -1.38
C GLY A 352 15.76 -14.08 -0.65
N ASN A 353 15.24 -14.21 0.56
CA ASN A 353 15.55 -15.35 1.43
C ASN A 353 15.09 -16.70 0.86
N CYS A 354 14.00 -16.72 0.09
CA CYS A 354 13.45 -17.95 -0.51
C CYS A 354 14.34 -18.55 -1.61
N THR A 355 15.27 -17.77 -2.17
CA THR A 355 16.20 -18.22 -3.21
C THR A 355 17.52 -18.75 -2.65
N ARG A 356 17.77 -18.58 -1.33
CA ARG A 356 19.00 -19.03 -0.66
C ARG A 356 19.34 -20.49 -0.93
N LYS A 357 18.34 -21.36 -1.06
CA LYS A 357 18.53 -22.79 -1.31
C LYS A 357 19.30 -23.09 -2.60
N TYR A 358 19.27 -22.20 -3.58
CA TYR A 358 19.97 -22.38 -4.86
C TYR A 358 21.49 -22.19 -4.74
N LEU A 359 21.98 -21.58 -3.65
CA LEU A 359 23.42 -21.51 -3.36
C LEU A 359 24.07 -22.88 -3.16
N LYS A 360 23.28 -23.94 -2.95
CA LYS A 360 23.78 -25.32 -2.88
C LYS A 360 24.40 -25.77 -4.22
N ASP A 361 23.77 -25.40 -5.33
CA ASP A 361 24.23 -25.74 -6.67
C ASP A 361 25.02 -24.59 -7.33
N HIS A 362 24.79 -23.33 -6.89
CA HIS A 362 25.43 -22.11 -7.40
C HIS A 362 26.08 -21.29 -6.26
N PRO A 363 27.19 -21.78 -5.67
CA PRO A 363 27.75 -21.20 -4.44
C PRO A 363 28.28 -19.77 -4.58
N ASN A 364 28.61 -19.31 -5.80
CA ASN A 364 29.14 -17.96 -6.03
C ASN A 364 28.12 -17.00 -6.65
N ALA A 365 26.85 -17.39 -6.76
CA ALA A 365 25.81 -16.51 -7.27
C ALA A 365 25.58 -15.31 -6.34
N TYR A 366 25.14 -14.19 -6.90
CA TYR A 366 24.84 -12.98 -6.13
C TYR A 366 23.54 -13.16 -5.33
N TRP A 367 23.64 -13.60 -4.08
CA TRP A 367 22.48 -13.77 -3.21
C TRP A 367 22.19 -12.52 -2.37
N ILE A 368 21.08 -11.86 -2.70
CA ILE A 368 20.59 -10.66 -2.04
C ILE A 368 19.68 -11.07 -0.88
N LEU A 369 20.08 -10.73 0.34
CA LEU A 369 19.34 -11.00 1.57
C LEU A 369 18.08 -10.12 1.68
N GLY A 370 16.96 -10.71 2.13
CA GLY A 370 15.77 -9.98 2.55
C GLY A 370 14.43 -10.68 2.24
N CYS A 371 13.36 -10.21 2.85
CA CYS A 371 11.99 -10.69 2.62
C CYS A 371 10.96 -9.54 2.74
N PRO A 372 10.82 -8.69 1.70
CA PRO A 372 11.66 -8.65 0.49
C PRO A 372 13.04 -8.00 0.78
N PRO A 373 14.03 -8.15 -0.12
CA PRO A 373 15.24 -7.30 -0.15
C PRO A 373 14.95 -5.80 -0.15
N ASN A 374 15.95 -5.01 0.22
CA ASN A 374 15.90 -3.55 0.10
C ASN A 374 15.69 -3.16 -1.37
N GLU A 375 14.92 -2.10 -1.63
CA GLU A 375 14.49 -1.70 -2.97
C GLU A 375 15.65 -1.62 -3.98
N PRO A 376 16.74 -0.86 -3.76
CA PRO A 376 17.78 -0.66 -4.78
C PRO A 376 18.75 -1.85 -4.91
N ALA A 377 18.57 -2.87 -4.07
CA ALA A 377 19.54 -3.95 -3.93
C ALA A 377 19.79 -4.72 -5.24
N LEU A 378 18.73 -4.94 -6.03
CA LEU A 378 18.82 -5.72 -7.25
C LEU A 378 19.57 -4.95 -8.34
N TYR A 379 19.15 -3.72 -8.66
CA TYR A 379 19.78 -2.95 -9.74
C TYR A 379 21.23 -2.62 -9.40
N LEU A 380 21.53 -2.27 -8.14
CA LEU A 380 22.90 -2.00 -7.71
C LEU A 380 23.77 -3.26 -7.73
N THR A 381 23.22 -4.43 -7.35
CA THR A 381 23.96 -5.69 -7.47
C THR A 381 24.29 -6.01 -8.94
N VAL A 382 23.32 -5.82 -9.84
CA VAL A 382 23.50 -6.03 -11.28
C VAL A 382 24.53 -5.07 -11.86
N GLN A 383 24.43 -3.77 -11.53
CA GLN A 383 25.32 -2.71 -11.99
C GLN A 383 26.76 -2.90 -11.51
N ARG A 384 26.94 -3.27 -10.23
CA ARG A 384 28.25 -3.28 -9.58
C ARG A 384 28.95 -4.63 -9.60
N LYS A 385 28.24 -5.71 -9.97
CA LYS A 385 28.76 -7.09 -9.95
C LYS A 385 29.26 -7.52 -8.57
N GLU A 386 28.59 -7.03 -7.53
CA GLU A 386 28.82 -7.36 -6.12
C GLU A 386 27.48 -7.39 -5.38
N VAL A 387 27.35 -8.18 -4.31
CA VAL A 387 26.10 -8.25 -3.55
C VAL A 387 25.87 -6.95 -2.78
N ILE A 388 24.81 -6.23 -3.13
CA ILE A 388 24.31 -5.07 -2.37
C ILE A 388 23.08 -5.50 -1.59
N ASN A 389 23.15 -5.47 -0.26
CA ASN A 389 22.06 -5.90 0.63
C ASN A 389 21.88 -5.00 1.87
N GLY A 390 22.63 -3.89 1.96
CA GLY A 390 22.53 -2.90 3.04
C GLY A 390 23.21 -3.32 4.35
N MET A 391 24.02 -4.39 4.33
CA MET A 391 24.82 -4.79 5.49
C MET A 391 26.13 -4.02 5.58
N GLY A 392 26.65 -3.86 6.80
CA GLY A 392 27.87 -3.09 7.05
C GLY A 392 27.68 -1.62 6.66
N ASP A 393 28.66 -1.06 5.98
CA ASP A 393 28.67 0.36 5.58
C ASP A 393 28.00 0.60 4.22
N GLN A 394 27.45 -0.44 3.57
CA GLN A 394 26.84 -0.33 2.23
C GLN A 394 25.71 0.70 2.16
N GLU A 395 24.93 0.86 3.23
CA GLU A 395 23.83 1.82 3.29
C GLU A 395 24.33 3.26 3.10
N GLU A 396 25.40 3.63 3.81
CA GLU A 396 25.95 4.99 3.81
C GLU A 396 26.92 5.22 2.65
N GLU A 397 27.74 4.22 2.29
CA GLU A 397 28.80 4.36 1.28
C GLU A 397 28.34 4.08 -0.15
N ILE A 398 27.28 3.28 -0.35
CA ILE A 398 26.85 2.83 -1.68
C ILE A 398 25.39 3.21 -1.95
N ILE A 399 24.45 2.72 -1.14
CA ILE A 399 23.02 2.78 -1.42
C ILE A 399 22.54 4.23 -1.44
N ARG A 400 22.71 4.98 -0.34
CA ARG A 400 22.25 6.37 -0.27
C ARG A 400 22.88 7.27 -1.33
N PRO A 401 24.20 7.23 -1.58
CA PRO A 401 24.80 8.02 -2.66
C PRO A 401 24.28 7.67 -4.05
N CYS A 402 24.10 6.37 -4.36
CA CYS A 402 23.59 5.95 -5.67
C CYS A 402 22.12 6.34 -5.85
N MET A 403 21.26 6.10 -4.86
CA MET A 403 19.86 6.52 -4.92
C MET A 403 19.74 8.04 -5.09
N ALA A 404 20.55 8.83 -4.38
CA ALA A 404 20.55 10.29 -4.53
C ALA A 404 20.99 10.74 -5.94
N ARG A 405 21.98 10.06 -6.53
CA ARG A 405 22.43 10.30 -7.91
C ARG A 405 21.35 9.94 -8.93
N ASP A 406 20.68 8.81 -8.75
CA ASP A 406 19.81 8.18 -9.74
C ASP A 406 18.36 8.70 -9.67
N ALA A 407 17.91 9.21 -8.51
CA ALA A 407 16.53 9.56 -8.24
C ALA A 407 15.87 10.49 -9.28
N ALA A 408 16.59 11.52 -9.75
CA ALA A 408 16.04 12.46 -10.73
C ALA A 408 15.84 11.80 -12.11
N VAL A 409 16.77 10.95 -12.53
CA VAL A 409 16.71 10.23 -13.81
C VAL A 409 15.64 9.16 -13.75
N TRP A 410 15.58 8.40 -12.66
CA TRP A 410 14.53 7.40 -12.43
C TRP A 410 13.13 8.05 -12.42
N ARG A 411 12.97 9.19 -11.74
CA ARG A 411 11.72 9.93 -11.74
C ARG A 411 11.30 10.35 -13.15
N ASP A 412 12.16 11.04 -13.90
CA ASP A 412 11.86 11.49 -15.25
C ASP A 412 11.48 10.32 -16.18
N TYR A 413 12.19 9.19 -16.07
CA TYR A 413 11.87 7.96 -16.80
C TYR A 413 10.46 7.45 -16.51
N VAL A 414 10.08 7.34 -15.23
CA VAL A 414 8.74 6.85 -14.82
C VAL A 414 7.63 7.79 -15.30
N PHE A 415 7.81 9.10 -15.18
CA PHE A 415 6.82 10.07 -15.65
C PHE A 415 6.64 10.01 -17.18
N LYS A 416 7.73 9.87 -17.95
CA LYS A 416 7.66 9.67 -19.41
C LYS A 416 6.96 8.37 -19.79
N ALA A 417 7.23 7.29 -19.07
CA ALA A 417 6.55 6.01 -19.28
C ALA A 417 5.05 6.11 -18.99
N ALA A 418 4.66 6.81 -17.91
CA ALA A 418 3.26 7.08 -17.60
C ALA A 418 2.58 7.92 -18.70
N GLU A 419 3.23 8.99 -19.16
CA GLU A 419 2.70 9.81 -20.26
C GLU A 419 2.50 8.99 -21.54
N GLN A 420 3.46 8.12 -21.86
CA GLN A 420 3.37 7.24 -23.03
C GLN A 420 2.19 6.28 -22.89
N TYR A 421 2.04 5.64 -21.73
CA TYR A 421 0.90 4.76 -21.45
C TYR A 421 -0.44 5.45 -21.73
N TYR A 422 -0.66 6.65 -21.17
CA TYR A 422 -1.92 7.38 -21.38
C TYR A 422 -2.05 8.02 -22.78
N LYS A 423 -0.96 8.15 -23.56
CA LYS A 423 -1.03 8.53 -24.98
C LYS A 423 -1.50 7.36 -25.84
N GLU A 424 -1.07 6.15 -25.51
CA GLU A 424 -1.44 4.91 -26.21
C GLU A 424 -2.86 4.44 -25.85
N HIS A 425 -3.36 4.81 -24.67
CA HIS A 425 -4.68 4.45 -24.17
C HIS A 425 -5.53 5.71 -23.89
N PRO A 426 -5.89 6.51 -24.92
CA PRO A 426 -6.59 7.78 -24.73
C PRO A 426 -7.99 7.64 -24.11
N GLU A 427 -8.65 6.50 -24.27
CA GLU A 427 -9.92 6.14 -23.65
C GLU A 427 -9.82 5.84 -22.14
N GLU A 428 -8.60 5.66 -21.64
CA GLU A 428 -8.31 5.35 -20.23
C GLU A 428 -7.97 6.61 -19.39
N LYS A 429 -7.93 7.79 -20.01
CA LYS A 429 -7.53 9.08 -19.39
C LYS A 429 -8.54 9.73 -18.44
#